data_AF-A0A5E7G0Y3-F1
#
_entry.id   AF-A0A5E7G0Y3-F1
#
_cell.length_a   1.000
_cell.length_b   1.000
_cell.length_c   1.000
_cell.angle_alpha   90.00
_cell.angle_beta   90.00
_cell.angle_gamma   90.00
#
_symmetry.space_group_name_H-M   'P 1'
#
loop_
_entity.id
_entity.type
_entity.pdbx_description
1 polymer ?
#
loop_
_entity_poly.entity_id
_entity_poly.type
_entity_poly.pdbx_seq_one_letter_code
_entity_poly.pdbx_strand_id
1 'polypeptide(L)'
;MRVPISLADLRVKYGFNRIVKKLQRNWRGTPSLSLASSQKILSRGLGYEDLHDLQTSADQHAKSVVRPTQDKVRDGISTSIIAFCHSSKVTDMSERDVDQLVRVLPLHELTVFQTSRSQQAGAIASQVFLELLMRPTDDSAGHISEGQLKHAAQSRDGLHTELLKRPADPISQEDLKSFWEIVQRKGTLHDQCLCLGLLQGIRPFELLNAKAHDVFTADKHSLFRIKRSKAHCRSDQLLMPLIFGTLVGEYVRQAGIPPIGYLFPSSNDASAPMSLQQMHRIIDVYLREAIVNPSQRRAGINRS
;
A
#
# COMPACT_ATOMS: atom_id res chain seq x y z
N MET A 1 14.75 -19.78 -18.54
CA MET A 1 13.85 -19.73 -17.37
C MET A 1 12.98 -18.50 -17.56
N ARG A 2 11.66 -18.62 -17.48
CA ARG A 2 10.72 -17.50 -17.73
C ARG A 2 9.92 -17.24 -16.46
N VAL A 3 10.02 -16.02 -15.94
CA VAL A 3 9.31 -15.60 -14.73
C VAL A 3 7.90 -15.17 -15.12
N PRO A 4 6.83 -15.76 -14.58
CA PRO A 4 5.47 -15.27 -14.80
C PRO A 4 5.34 -13.81 -14.35
N ILE A 5 4.90 -12.93 -15.25
CA ILE A 5 4.63 -11.52 -14.99
C ILE A 5 3.14 -11.27 -15.21
N SER A 6 2.49 -10.59 -14.26
CA SER A 6 1.10 -10.17 -14.40
C SER A 6 0.99 -8.72 -14.86
N LEU A 7 -0.17 -8.32 -15.36
CA LEU A 7 -0.44 -6.91 -15.69
C LEU A 7 -0.26 -5.97 -14.48
N ALA A 8 -0.39 -6.46 -13.25
CA ALA A 8 -0.15 -5.67 -12.05
C ALA A 8 1.32 -5.28 -11.90
N ASP A 9 2.25 -6.15 -12.34
CA ASP A 9 3.69 -5.91 -12.28
C ASP A 9 4.16 -4.85 -13.28
N LEU A 10 3.39 -4.61 -14.34
CA LEU A 10 3.67 -3.62 -15.38
C LEU A 10 3.15 -2.22 -15.05
N ARG A 11 2.46 -2.05 -13.91
CA ARG A 11 1.91 -0.75 -13.49
C ARG A 11 3.01 0.29 -13.30
N VAL A 12 2.70 1.55 -13.65
CA VAL A 12 3.63 2.67 -13.46
C VAL A 12 3.88 2.88 -11.96
N LYS A 13 5.17 2.95 -11.57
CA LYS A 13 5.69 3.06 -10.18
C LYS A 13 5.66 1.79 -9.32
N TYR A 14 5.26 0.63 -9.85
CA TYR A 14 5.23 -0.64 -9.11
C TYR A 14 5.95 -1.75 -9.87
N GLY A 15 6.22 -2.88 -9.17
CA GLY A 15 6.69 -4.13 -9.77
C GLY A 15 7.92 -3.95 -10.67
N PHE A 16 7.77 -4.34 -11.94
CA PHE A 16 8.80 -4.27 -12.97
C PHE A 16 9.39 -2.86 -13.09
N ASN A 17 8.55 -1.82 -13.24
CA ASN A 17 9.02 -0.45 -13.44
C ASN A 17 9.79 0.11 -12.24
N ARG A 18 9.47 -0.34 -11.02
CA ARG A 18 10.19 0.05 -9.81
C ARG A 18 11.55 -0.63 -9.75
N ILE A 19 11.61 -1.92 -10.09
CA ILE A 19 12.87 -2.66 -10.18
C ILE A 19 13.78 -2.05 -11.26
N VAL A 20 13.24 -1.70 -12.44
CA VAL A 20 13.97 -0.97 -13.49
C VAL A 20 14.59 0.32 -12.96
N LYS A 21 13.80 1.16 -12.28
CA LYS A 21 14.31 2.43 -11.72
C LYS A 21 15.33 2.21 -10.60
N LYS A 22 15.17 1.16 -9.80
CA LYS A 22 16.15 0.76 -8.77
C LYS A 22 17.44 0.29 -9.40
N LEU A 23 17.38 -0.51 -10.47
CA LEU A 23 18.53 -0.94 -11.25
C LEU A 23 19.29 0.27 -11.82
N GLN A 24 18.56 1.19 -12.46
CA GLN A 24 19.13 2.40 -13.02
C GLN A 24 19.83 3.28 -11.96
N ARG A 25 19.19 3.48 -10.80
CA ARG A 25 19.71 4.36 -9.73
C ARG A 25 20.92 3.78 -8.98
N ASN A 26 21.00 2.46 -8.87
CA ASN A 26 22.11 1.79 -8.18
C ASN A 26 23.19 1.32 -9.16
N TRP A 27 23.07 1.68 -10.44
CA TRP A 27 24.06 1.39 -11.46
C TRP A 27 25.34 2.15 -11.16
N ARG A 28 26.47 1.43 -11.11
CA ARG A 28 27.79 1.99 -10.82
C ARG A 28 28.71 2.03 -12.04
N GLY A 29 28.32 1.37 -13.13
CA GLY A 29 29.12 1.32 -14.35
C GLY A 29 29.04 2.62 -15.15
N THR A 30 30.10 2.91 -15.88
CA THR A 30 30.16 3.96 -16.90
C THR A 30 30.01 3.33 -18.29
N PRO A 31 29.19 3.89 -19.19
CA PRO A 31 28.31 5.05 -19.01
C PRO A 31 27.07 4.74 -18.15
N SER A 32 26.41 5.80 -17.68
CA SER A 32 25.15 5.70 -16.92
C SER A 32 24.09 4.92 -17.68
N LEU A 33 23.38 4.05 -16.99
CA LEU A 33 22.37 3.19 -17.61
C LEU A 33 21.15 4.00 -18.06
N SER A 34 20.80 3.90 -19.35
CA SER A 34 19.55 4.47 -19.86
C SER A 34 18.34 3.70 -19.32
N LEU A 35 17.16 4.33 -19.32
CA LEU A 35 15.93 3.65 -18.90
C LEU A 35 15.61 2.47 -19.83
N ALA A 36 15.78 2.65 -21.14
CA ALA A 36 15.55 1.60 -22.14
C ALA A 36 16.51 0.41 -21.96
N SER A 37 17.79 0.69 -21.67
CA SER A 37 18.78 -0.34 -21.34
C SER A 37 18.42 -1.09 -20.05
N SER A 38 17.95 -0.37 -19.03
CA SER A 38 17.50 -0.96 -17.77
C SER A 38 16.29 -1.88 -17.96
N GLN A 39 15.32 -1.49 -18.78
CA GLN A 39 14.16 -2.31 -19.13
C GLN A 39 14.59 -3.56 -19.89
N LYS A 40 15.47 -3.41 -20.89
CA LYS A 40 15.98 -4.53 -21.69
C LYS A 40 16.75 -5.56 -20.84
N ILE A 41 17.63 -5.09 -19.95
CA ILE A 41 18.38 -5.95 -19.02
C ILE A 41 17.41 -6.73 -18.13
N LEU A 42 16.43 -6.03 -17.54
CA LEU A 42 15.51 -6.68 -16.62
C LEU A 42 14.57 -7.66 -17.33
N SER A 43 14.03 -7.33 -18.51
CA SER A 43 13.21 -8.25 -19.31
C SER A 43 13.96 -9.54 -19.62
N ARG A 44 15.21 -9.43 -20.08
CA ARG A 44 16.08 -10.58 -20.35
C ARG A 44 16.43 -11.38 -19.11
N GLY A 45 16.70 -10.70 -18.00
CA GLY A 45 16.96 -11.35 -16.72
C GLY A 45 15.78 -12.14 -16.17
N LEU A 46 14.56 -11.74 -16.54
CA LEU A 46 13.31 -12.45 -16.23
C LEU A 46 12.95 -13.54 -17.26
N GLY A 47 13.76 -13.69 -18.31
CA GLY A 47 13.57 -14.72 -19.34
C GLY A 47 12.74 -14.32 -20.55
N TYR A 48 12.57 -13.03 -20.79
CA TYR A 48 11.89 -12.47 -21.96
C TYR A 48 12.89 -11.93 -22.97
N GLU A 49 12.53 -11.89 -24.25
CA GLU A 49 13.45 -11.38 -25.29
C GLU A 49 13.67 -9.86 -25.15
N ASP A 50 12.58 -9.14 -24.90
CA ASP A 50 12.53 -7.70 -24.72
C ASP A 50 11.29 -7.26 -23.90
N LEU A 51 11.06 -5.94 -23.82
CA LEU A 51 9.91 -5.37 -23.11
C LEU A 51 8.57 -5.70 -23.79
N HIS A 52 8.55 -5.84 -25.12
CA HIS A 52 7.34 -6.10 -25.88
C HIS A 52 6.86 -7.54 -25.71
N ASP A 53 7.79 -8.51 -25.73
CA ASP A 53 7.51 -9.92 -25.40
C ASP A 53 7.01 -10.05 -23.95
N LEU A 54 7.61 -9.29 -23.02
CA LEU A 54 7.17 -9.27 -21.62
C LEU A 54 5.75 -8.71 -21.47
N GLN A 55 5.41 -7.63 -22.17
CA GLN A 55 4.05 -7.04 -22.16
C GLN A 55 3.02 -7.99 -22.77
N THR A 56 3.32 -8.54 -23.94
CA THR A 56 2.43 -9.48 -24.66
C THR A 56 2.16 -10.73 -23.84
N SER A 57 3.18 -11.25 -23.16
CA SER A 57 3.03 -12.40 -22.27
C SER A 57 2.30 -12.09 -20.97
N ALA A 58 2.26 -10.84 -20.52
CA ALA A 58 1.49 -10.44 -19.33
C ALA A 58 -0.01 -10.29 -19.65
N ASP A 59 -0.36 -9.92 -20.88
CA ASP A 59 -1.75 -9.87 -21.36
C ASP A 59 -2.34 -11.27 -21.56
N GLN A 60 -1.51 -12.25 -21.91
CA GLN A 60 -1.90 -13.66 -22.01
C GLN A 60 -1.91 -14.30 -20.61
N HIS A 61 -3.09 -14.62 -20.07
CA HIS A 61 -3.22 -15.31 -18.76
C HIS A 61 -2.43 -16.63 -18.77
N ALA A 62 -1.23 -16.62 -18.18
CA ALA A 62 -0.35 -17.79 -18.16
C ALA A 62 -0.95 -18.90 -17.27
N LYS A 63 -1.36 -20.00 -17.91
CA LYS A 63 -1.62 -21.27 -17.23
C LYS A 63 -0.31 -21.80 -16.64
N SER A 64 -0.32 -21.99 -15.32
CA SER A 64 0.60 -22.81 -14.51
C SER A 64 1.98 -23.08 -15.14
N VAL A 65 2.91 -22.15 -14.93
CA VAL A 65 4.35 -22.41 -15.12
C VAL A 65 4.98 -22.59 -13.74
N VAL A 66 5.94 -23.53 -13.65
CA VAL A 66 6.77 -23.77 -12.45
C VAL A 66 7.29 -22.44 -11.91
N ARG A 67 6.91 -22.12 -10.67
CA ARG A 67 7.31 -20.90 -9.99
C ARG A 67 8.84 -20.89 -9.80
N PRO A 68 9.59 -19.98 -10.45
CA PRO A 68 11.02 -19.91 -10.25
C PRO A 68 11.32 -19.41 -8.83
N THR A 69 12.43 -19.85 -8.23
CA THR A 69 12.90 -19.31 -6.95
C THR A 69 13.51 -17.92 -7.14
N GLN A 70 13.51 -17.10 -6.09
CA GLN A 70 14.06 -15.76 -6.16
C GLN A 70 15.57 -15.78 -6.49
N ASP A 71 16.32 -16.75 -5.96
CA ASP A 71 17.74 -16.91 -6.25
C ASP A 71 17.99 -17.21 -7.72
N LYS A 72 17.19 -18.10 -8.33
CA LYS A 72 17.28 -18.39 -9.76
C LYS A 72 17.01 -17.15 -10.61
N VAL A 73 16.09 -16.28 -10.17
CA VAL A 73 15.82 -15.00 -10.85
C VAL A 73 16.96 -14.00 -10.68
N ARG A 74 17.59 -13.97 -9.51
CA ARG A 74 18.80 -13.18 -9.28
C ARG A 74 19.91 -13.61 -10.22
N ASP A 75 20.15 -14.91 -10.37
CA ASP A 75 21.15 -15.45 -11.29
C ASP A 75 20.87 -15.06 -12.76
N GLY A 76 19.59 -15.12 -13.16
CA GLY A 76 19.16 -14.67 -14.49
C GLY A 76 19.42 -13.18 -14.73
N ILE A 77 19.15 -12.34 -13.73
CA ILE A 77 19.44 -10.91 -13.80
C ILE A 77 20.95 -10.64 -13.81
N SER A 78 21.75 -11.31 -12.97
CA SER A 78 23.21 -11.19 -12.99
C SER A 78 23.77 -11.54 -14.36
N THR A 79 23.32 -12.65 -14.95
CA THR A 79 23.71 -13.08 -16.31
C THR A 79 23.39 -12.01 -17.36
N SER A 80 22.19 -11.42 -17.28
CA SER A 80 21.75 -10.35 -18.20
C SER A 80 22.57 -9.07 -18.05
N ILE A 81 22.92 -8.69 -16.81
CA ILE A 81 23.79 -7.54 -16.53
C ILE A 81 25.19 -7.77 -17.10
N ILE A 82 25.79 -8.94 -16.83
CA ILE A 82 27.12 -9.30 -17.33
C ILE A 82 27.14 -9.29 -18.87
N ALA A 83 26.14 -9.89 -19.52
CA ALA A 83 26.00 -9.87 -20.98
C ALA A 83 25.86 -8.44 -21.54
N PHE A 84 25.15 -7.55 -20.83
CA PHE A 84 25.04 -6.15 -21.20
C PHE A 84 26.38 -5.41 -21.05
N CYS A 85 27.12 -5.64 -19.96
CA CYS A 85 28.44 -5.03 -19.73
C CYS A 85 29.43 -5.44 -20.82
N HIS A 86 29.46 -6.72 -21.21
CA HIS A 86 30.30 -7.21 -22.32
C HIS A 86 29.94 -6.55 -23.65
N SER A 87 28.64 -6.46 -23.98
CA SER A 87 28.20 -5.87 -25.25
C SER A 87 28.35 -4.34 -25.31
N SER A 88 28.26 -3.67 -24.16
CA SER A 88 28.33 -2.20 -24.05
C SER A 88 29.72 -1.68 -23.66
N LYS A 89 30.73 -2.56 -23.58
CA LYS A 89 32.12 -2.26 -23.18
C LYS A 89 32.24 -1.55 -21.83
N VAL A 90 31.40 -1.92 -20.86
CA VAL A 90 31.49 -1.41 -19.48
C VAL A 90 32.56 -2.20 -18.74
N THR A 91 33.72 -1.59 -18.48
CA THR A 91 34.87 -2.23 -17.82
C THR A 91 34.89 -2.05 -16.30
N ASP A 92 34.16 -1.06 -15.79
CA ASP A 92 34.30 -0.60 -14.41
C ASP A 92 33.39 -1.36 -13.43
N MET A 93 32.69 -2.40 -13.88
CA MET A 93 31.76 -3.18 -13.07
C MET A 93 32.33 -4.56 -12.79
N SER A 94 32.73 -4.81 -11.53
CA SER A 94 33.19 -6.13 -11.10
C SER A 94 32.01 -7.10 -10.87
N GLU A 95 32.27 -8.41 -10.86
CA GLU A 95 31.25 -9.41 -10.48
C GLU A 95 30.66 -9.15 -9.09
N ARG A 96 31.46 -8.65 -8.14
CA ARG A 96 30.98 -8.26 -6.80
C ARG A 96 30.01 -7.08 -6.85
N ASP A 97 30.21 -6.14 -7.77
CA ASP A 97 29.30 -5.01 -7.96
C ASP A 97 27.97 -5.46 -8.56
N VAL A 98 28.00 -6.42 -9.51
CA VAL A 98 26.79 -7.05 -10.06
C VAL A 98 26.02 -7.77 -8.97
N ASP A 99 26.68 -8.57 -8.15
CA ASP A 99 26.03 -9.30 -7.05
C ASP A 99 25.39 -8.34 -6.04
N GLN A 100 26.10 -7.28 -5.65
CA GLN A 100 25.57 -6.29 -4.73
C GLN A 100 24.38 -5.54 -5.34
N LEU A 101 24.45 -5.20 -6.63
CA LEU A 101 23.37 -4.55 -7.37
C LEU A 101 22.14 -5.45 -7.44
N VAL A 102 22.30 -6.73 -7.75
CA VAL A 102 21.19 -7.67 -7.82
C VAL A 102 20.56 -7.84 -6.46
N ARG A 103 21.34 -8.00 -5.37
CA ARG A 103 20.84 -8.13 -3.99
C ARG A 103 19.87 -7.01 -3.59
N VAL A 104 20.14 -5.76 -3.98
CA VAL A 104 19.30 -4.59 -3.63
C VAL A 104 18.02 -4.45 -4.47
N LEU A 105 17.84 -5.27 -5.50
CA LEU A 105 16.62 -5.26 -6.33
C LEU A 105 15.43 -5.85 -5.56
N PRO A 106 14.29 -5.15 -5.50
CA PRO A 106 13.13 -5.60 -4.75
C PRO A 106 12.29 -6.62 -5.54
N LEU A 107 12.83 -7.81 -5.80
CA LEU A 107 12.15 -8.87 -6.59
C LEU A 107 10.84 -9.34 -5.95
N HIS A 108 10.72 -9.22 -4.63
CA HIS A 108 9.50 -9.49 -3.87
C HIS A 108 8.31 -8.57 -4.25
N GLU A 109 8.55 -7.52 -5.03
CA GLU A 109 7.49 -6.67 -5.56
C GLU A 109 6.78 -7.29 -6.78
N LEU A 110 7.37 -8.29 -7.44
CA LEU A 110 6.70 -9.00 -8.53
C LEU A 110 5.62 -9.93 -7.98
N THR A 111 4.43 -9.95 -8.57
CA THR A 111 3.29 -10.74 -8.10
C THR A 111 3.60 -12.24 -7.96
N VAL A 112 4.50 -12.78 -8.79
CA VAL A 112 4.98 -14.16 -8.68
C VAL A 112 5.77 -14.43 -7.39
N PHE A 113 6.44 -13.43 -6.80
CA PHE A 113 7.18 -13.53 -5.54
C PHE A 113 6.44 -12.92 -4.37
N GLN A 114 5.28 -12.33 -4.61
CA GLN A 114 4.30 -12.06 -3.59
C GLN A 114 3.66 -13.38 -3.17
N THR A 115 4.44 -14.24 -2.49
CA THR A 115 3.88 -15.30 -1.65
C THR A 115 3.07 -14.57 -0.62
N SER A 116 1.76 -14.50 -0.84
CA SER A 116 0.81 -14.06 0.15
C SER A 116 1.12 -12.71 0.81
N ARG A 117 1.90 -11.76 0.26
CA ARG A 117 2.11 -10.48 0.99
C ARG A 117 0.84 -9.61 0.99
N SER A 118 0.03 -9.73 -0.06
CA SER A 118 -1.35 -9.23 -0.08
C SER A 118 -2.26 -9.98 0.91
N GLN A 119 -1.94 -11.24 1.24
CA GLN A 119 -2.65 -12.09 2.23
C GLN A 119 -1.92 -12.25 3.57
N GLN A 120 -0.85 -11.52 3.86
CA GLN A 120 -0.03 -11.80 5.07
C GLN A 120 0.54 -10.54 5.70
N ALA A 121 0.70 -9.44 4.95
CA ALA A 121 0.68 -8.10 5.57
C ALA A 121 -0.75 -7.56 5.54
N GLY A 122 -1.42 -7.74 4.40
CA GLY A 122 -2.84 -7.44 4.22
C GLY A 122 -3.74 -8.41 4.94
N ALA A 123 -3.48 -9.73 4.95
CA ALA A 123 -4.32 -10.70 5.67
C ALA A 123 -3.76 -11.26 6.98
N ILE A 124 -2.57 -10.93 7.49
CA ILE A 124 -2.37 -11.02 8.97
C ILE A 124 -2.96 -9.77 9.61
N ALA A 125 -2.74 -8.56 9.06
CA ALA A 125 -3.45 -7.39 9.56
C ALA A 125 -4.97 -7.54 9.35
N SER A 126 -5.45 -8.03 8.20
CA SER A 126 -6.88 -8.26 7.97
C SER A 126 -7.40 -9.54 8.65
N GLN A 127 -6.70 -10.68 8.80
CA GLN A 127 -7.21 -11.78 9.66
C GLN A 127 -7.21 -11.37 11.13
N VAL A 128 -6.15 -10.75 11.65
CA VAL A 128 -6.08 -10.33 13.07
C VAL A 128 -7.09 -9.21 13.34
N PHE A 129 -7.26 -8.27 12.41
CA PHE A 129 -8.29 -7.24 12.50
C PHE A 129 -9.70 -7.80 12.30
N LEU A 130 -9.91 -8.80 11.44
CA LEU A 130 -11.19 -9.51 11.30
C LEU A 130 -11.51 -10.37 12.52
N GLU A 131 -10.53 -11.03 13.15
CA GLU A 131 -10.70 -11.71 14.45
C GLU A 131 -11.04 -10.73 15.57
N LEU A 132 -10.51 -9.50 15.52
CA LEU A 132 -10.85 -8.44 16.47
C LEU A 132 -12.23 -7.81 16.21
N LEU A 133 -12.65 -7.68 14.94
CA LEU A 133 -13.99 -7.23 14.55
C LEU A 133 -15.10 -8.24 14.88
N MET A 134 -14.75 -9.52 15.00
CA MET A 134 -15.67 -10.64 15.24
C MET A 134 -15.79 -11.03 16.71
N ARG A 135 -15.07 -10.36 17.63
CA ARG A 135 -15.14 -10.68 19.06
C ARG A 135 -16.47 -10.14 19.63
N PRO A 136 -17.35 -10.99 20.18
CA PRO A 136 -18.54 -10.51 20.87
C PRO A 136 -18.10 -9.62 22.04
N THR A 137 -18.73 -8.47 22.19
CA THR A 137 -18.60 -7.63 23.39
C THR A 137 -19.24 -8.36 24.56
N ASP A 138 -18.48 -9.21 25.24
CA ASP A 138 -18.86 -9.68 26.55
C ASP A 138 -18.59 -8.56 27.56
N ASP A 139 -19.68 -8.02 28.09
CA ASP A 139 -19.69 -7.24 29.32
C ASP A 139 -19.01 -8.04 30.43
N SER A 140 -17.85 -7.58 30.87
CA SER A 140 -17.40 -7.85 32.24
C SER A 140 -16.51 -6.74 32.75
N ALA A 141 -17.08 -6.03 33.71
CA ALA A 141 -16.43 -5.13 34.63
C ALA A 141 -15.22 -5.77 35.34
N GLY A 142 -14.18 -4.98 35.60
CA GLY A 142 -12.99 -5.44 36.33
C GLY A 142 -11.93 -4.36 36.57
N HIS A 143 -12.22 -3.46 37.50
CA HIS A 143 -11.36 -2.68 38.41
C HIS A 143 -9.80 -2.65 38.29
N ILE A 144 -9.27 -1.40 38.31
CA ILE A 144 -8.17 -0.80 39.13
C ILE A 144 -6.74 -1.44 39.05
N SER A 145 -5.68 -0.70 38.71
CA SER A 145 -4.99 0.23 39.63
C SER A 145 -4.07 1.26 38.98
N GLU A 146 -4.09 2.45 39.58
CA GLU A 146 -3.16 3.56 39.47
C GLU A 146 -1.74 3.21 39.97
N GLY A 147 -0.74 3.88 39.40
CA GLY A 147 0.66 3.80 39.84
C GLY A 147 1.44 5.04 39.41
N GLN A 148 1.35 6.08 40.24
CA GLN A 148 2.03 7.37 40.16
C GLN A 148 3.55 7.24 40.37
N LEU A 149 4.36 8.08 39.69
CA LEU A 149 5.52 8.77 40.31
C LEU A 149 6.00 9.95 39.45
N LYS A 150 6.39 11.01 40.18
CA LYS A 150 6.57 12.42 39.78
C LYS A 150 8.05 12.81 39.62
N HIS A 151 8.24 14.07 39.19
CA HIS A 151 9.39 15.01 39.26
C HIS A 151 10.11 15.22 37.92
N ALA A 152 9.94 16.35 37.21
CA ALA A 152 10.22 17.77 37.49
C ALA A 152 11.68 18.18 37.19
N ALA A 153 11.89 18.94 36.09
CA ALA A 153 12.63 20.21 36.06
C ALA A 153 12.92 20.69 34.61
N GLN A 154 12.42 21.89 34.34
CA GLN A 154 12.90 22.96 33.46
C GLN A 154 14.19 22.76 32.64
N SER A 155 14.18 23.14 31.35
CA SER A 155 15.01 24.26 30.88
C SER A 155 14.62 24.70 29.46
N ARG A 156 14.45 26.02 29.30
CA ARG A 156 14.44 26.73 28.02
C ARG A 156 15.89 26.80 27.53
N ASP A 157 16.23 26.17 26.42
CA ASP A 157 17.11 26.77 25.41
C ASP A 157 17.14 25.92 24.14
N GLY A 158 17.36 26.53 22.98
CA GLY A 158 17.71 25.81 21.75
C GLY A 158 16.65 25.82 20.65
N LEU A 159 16.34 27.02 20.14
CA LEU A 159 15.52 27.30 18.95
C LEU A 159 16.17 26.82 17.63
N HIS A 160 16.94 25.72 17.63
CA HIS A 160 17.76 25.30 16.48
C HIS A 160 17.76 23.78 16.17
N THR A 161 16.88 22.99 16.81
CA THR A 161 16.87 21.52 16.67
C THR A 161 15.68 20.97 15.86
N GLU A 162 14.94 21.80 15.12
CA GLU A 162 13.80 21.34 14.30
C GLU A 162 14.21 20.75 12.92
N LEU A 163 15.47 20.86 12.51
CA LEU A 163 15.92 20.42 11.17
C LEU A 163 16.52 19.00 11.10
N LEU A 164 16.55 18.26 12.21
CA LEU A 164 17.06 16.88 12.28
C LEU A 164 16.01 15.91 12.85
N LYS A 165 14.73 16.09 12.50
CA LYS A 165 13.69 15.11 12.87
C LYS A 165 13.86 13.84 12.02
N ARG A 166 14.55 12.87 12.62
CA ARG A 166 14.54 11.43 12.28
C ARG A 166 13.14 11.05 11.76
N PRO A 167 13.01 10.31 10.64
CA PRO A 167 11.70 9.87 10.17
C PRO A 167 11.02 9.13 11.32
N ALA A 168 9.87 9.65 11.74
CA ALA A 168 9.17 9.12 12.90
C ALA A 168 8.91 7.62 12.72
N ASP A 169 9.04 6.88 13.82
CA ASP A 169 8.82 5.44 13.82
C ASP A 169 7.44 5.12 13.20
N PRO A 170 7.37 4.08 12.35
CA PRO A 170 6.11 3.69 11.73
C PRO A 170 5.06 3.39 12.82
N ILE A 171 3.82 3.81 12.59
CA ILE A 171 2.67 3.50 13.47
C ILE A 171 2.64 1.98 13.72
N SER A 172 2.59 1.57 14.98
CA SER A 172 2.57 0.16 15.36
C SER A 172 1.23 -0.50 15.04
N GLN A 173 1.19 -1.83 15.02
CA GLN A 173 -0.05 -2.56 14.80
C GLN A 173 -1.03 -2.36 15.97
N GLU A 174 -0.48 -2.23 17.18
CA GLU A 174 -1.19 -1.91 18.40
C GLU A 174 -1.82 -0.51 18.32
N ASP A 175 -1.11 0.49 17.80
CA ASP A 175 -1.65 1.84 17.61
C ASP A 175 -2.81 1.85 16.61
N LEU A 176 -2.72 1.08 15.51
CA LEU A 176 -3.80 0.95 14.52
C LEU A 176 -5.03 0.25 15.11
N LYS A 177 -4.81 -0.74 15.99
CA LYS A 177 -5.88 -1.42 16.71
C LYS A 177 -6.59 -0.46 17.67
N SER A 178 -5.85 0.22 18.53
CA SER A 178 -6.41 1.21 19.46
C SER A 178 -7.13 2.33 18.73
N PHE A 179 -6.59 2.77 17.59
CA PHE A 179 -7.28 3.74 16.71
C PHE A 179 -8.64 3.22 16.25
N TRP A 180 -8.72 1.99 15.74
CA TRP A 180 -9.99 1.45 15.27
C TRP A 180 -11.00 1.22 16.40
N GLU A 181 -10.57 0.73 17.56
CA GLU A 181 -11.44 0.56 18.73
C GLU A 181 -12.07 1.90 19.17
N ILE A 182 -11.30 2.99 19.13
CA ILE A 182 -11.81 4.33 19.42
C ILE A 182 -12.84 4.77 18.38
N VAL A 183 -12.56 4.53 17.09
CA VAL A 183 -13.49 4.85 15.99
C VAL A 183 -14.79 4.05 16.12
N GLN A 184 -14.73 2.78 16.50
CA GLN A 184 -15.94 1.98 16.71
C GLN A 184 -16.76 2.48 17.90
N ARG A 185 -16.10 2.87 19.00
CA ARG A 185 -16.78 3.31 20.22
C ARG A 185 -17.39 4.71 20.11
N LYS A 186 -16.70 5.63 19.44
CA LYS A 186 -17.05 7.07 19.43
C LYS A 186 -17.41 7.62 18.05
N GLY A 187 -17.05 6.92 16.99
CA GLY A 187 -17.26 7.38 15.63
C GLY A 187 -18.68 7.15 15.14
N THR A 188 -19.15 8.06 14.29
CA THR A 188 -20.41 7.86 13.56
C THR A 188 -20.23 6.77 12.50
N LEU A 189 -21.33 6.24 11.93
CA LEU A 189 -21.24 5.29 10.81
C LEU A 189 -20.45 5.87 9.63
N HIS A 190 -20.58 7.17 9.39
CA HIS A 190 -19.78 7.90 8.40
C HIS A 190 -18.27 7.74 8.69
N ASP A 191 -17.85 8.03 9.92
CA ASP A 191 -16.44 8.01 10.31
C ASP A 191 -15.88 6.58 10.33
N GLN A 192 -16.69 5.62 10.75
CA GLN A 192 -16.36 4.19 10.73
C GLN A 192 -16.13 3.71 9.28
N CYS A 193 -17.02 4.05 8.34
CA CYS A 193 -16.85 3.71 6.92
C CYS A 193 -15.57 4.31 6.34
N LEU A 194 -15.33 5.59 6.66
CA LEU A 194 -14.18 6.34 6.17
C LEU A 194 -12.86 5.75 6.68
N CYS A 195 -12.74 5.56 8.00
CA CYS A 195 -11.55 5.00 8.64
C CYS A 195 -11.32 3.55 8.22
N LEU A 196 -12.37 2.74 8.09
CA LEU A 196 -12.25 1.35 7.64
C LEU A 196 -11.70 1.30 6.21
N GLY A 197 -12.19 2.13 5.29
CA GLY A 197 -11.67 2.19 3.91
C GLY A 197 -10.18 2.51 3.86
N LEU A 198 -9.71 3.44 4.71
CA LEU A 198 -8.30 3.78 4.81
C LEU A 198 -7.45 2.66 5.42
N LEU A 199 -7.97 1.97 6.45
CA LEU A 199 -7.30 0.82 7.06
C LEU A 199 -7.18 -0.37 6.10
N GLN A 200 -8.13 -0.51 5.17
CA GLN A 200 -8.05 -1.47 4.06
C GLN A 200 -7.09 -1.03 2.94
N GLY A 201 -6.42 0.12 3.10
CA GLY A 201 -5.41 0.62 2.17
C GLY A 201 -5.97 1.31 0.93
N ILE A 202 -7.26 1.69 0.92
CA ILE A 202 -7.84 2.51 -0.14
C ILE A 202 -7.21 3.91 -0.06
N ARG A 203 -6.74 4.44 -1.19
CA ARG A 203 -6.15 5.78 -1.19
C ARG A 203 -7.22 6.84 -0.88
N PRO A 204 -6.87 7.90 -0.12
CA PRO A 204 -7.78 8.99 0.19
C PRO A 204 -8.57 9.52 -1.01
N PHE A 205 -7.89 9.82 -2.11
CA PHE A 205 -8.54 10.36 -3.30
C PHE A 205 -9.48 9.36 -3.98
N GLU A 206 -9.15 8.07 -3.95
CA GLU A 206 -9.99 7.01 -4.53
C GLU A 206 -11.24 6.79 -3.65
N LEU A 207 -11.08 6.86 -2.32
CA LEU A 207 -12.17 6.72 -1.35
C LEU A 207 -13.16 7.88 -1.41
N LEU A 208 -12.67 9.12 -1.45
CA LEU A 208 -13.50 10.33 -1.48
C LEU A 208 -14.30 10.46 -2.79
N ASN A 209 -13.75 10.00 -3.91
CA ASN A 209 -14.45 10.02 -5.20
C ASN A 209 -15.35 8.80 -5.45
N ALA A 210 -15.41 7.86 -4.51
CA ALA A 210 -16.26 6.69 -4.63
C ALA A 210 -17.73 7.07 -4.52
N LYS A 211 -18.57 6.36 -5.28
CA LYS A 211 -20.03 6.50 -5.24
C LYS A 211 -20.67 5.33 -4.53
N ALA A 212 -21.91 5.49 -4.06
CA ALA A 212 -22.63 4.42 -3.37
C ALA A 212 -22.73 3.14 -4.23
N HIS A 213 -23.00 3.28 -5.54
CA HIS A 213 -23.03 2.16 -6.47
C HIS A 213 -21.66 1.56 -6.81
N ASP A 214 -20.55 2.14 -6.34
CA ASP A 214 -19.23 1.53 -6.55
C ASP A 214 -18.97 0.43 -5.49
N VAL A 215 -19.83 0.30 -4.47
CA VAL A 215 -19.74 -0.72 -3.42
C VAL A 215 -20.85 -1.75 -3.60
N PHE A 216 -20.48 -3.03 -3.68
CA PHE A 216 -21.43 -4.14 -3.82
C PHE A 216 -21.16 -5.18 -2.76
N THR A 217 -22.21 -5.80 -2.24
CA THR A 217 -22.09 -6.95 -1.35
C THR A 217 -22.38 -8.21 -2.16
N ALA A 218 -21.45 -9.17 -2.16
CA ALA A 218 -21.63 -10.53 -2.65
C ALA A 218 -21.58 -11.50 -1.45
N ASP A 219 -21.97 -12.76 -1.65
CA ASP A 219 -22.28 -13.72 -0.57
C ASP A 219 -21.26 -13.75 0.58
N LYS A 220 -19.96 -13.78 0.28
CA LYS A 220 -18.89 -13.90 1.30
C LYS A 220 -17.96 -12.69 1.40
N HIS A 221 -18.09 -11.73 0.47
CA HIS A 221 -17.16 -10.61 0.33
C HIS A 221 -17.88 -9.39 -0.24
N SER A 222 -17.36 -8.21 0.05
CA SER A 222 -17.79 -6.99 -0.62
C SER A 222 -16.84 -6.66 -1.76
N LEU A 223 -17.33 -6.02 -2.82
CA LEU A 223 -16.54 -5.51 -3.92
C LEU A 223 -16.56 -4.00 -3.91
N PHE A 224 -15.38 -3.38 -4.01
CA PHE A 224 -15.22 -1.94 -4.10
C PHE A 224 -14.59 -1.57 -5.44
N ARG A 225 -15.34 -0.83 -6.27
CA ARG A 225 -14.92 -0.44 -7.61
C ARG A 225 -14.21 0.91 -7.59
N ILE A 226 -12.94 0.92 -7.95
CA ILE A 226 -12.13 2.14 -8.01
C ILE A 226 -12.03 2.61 -9.45
N LYS A 227 -12.50 3.84 -9.70
CA LYS A 227 -12.29 4.55 -10.97
C LYS A 227 -10.96 5.30 -10.88
N ARG A 228 -9.92 4.76 -11.53
CA ARG A 228 -8.64 5.49 -11.62
C ARG A 228 -8.71 6.55 -12.71
N SER A 229 -8.45 7.80 -12.34
CA SER A 229 -8.24 8.87 -13.30
C SER A 229 -6.82 8.79 -13.88
N LYS A 230 -6.64 8.00 -14.95
CA LYS A 230 -5.59 8.23 -15.96
C LYS A 230 -5.82 7.39 -17.22
N ALA A 231 -6.13 8.10 -18.32
CA ALA A 231 -6.02 7.77 -19.74
C ALA A 231 -6.68 6.50 -20.31
N HIS A 232 -6.94 5.44 -19.54
CA HIS A 232 -7.69 4.27 -20.00
C HIS A 232 -8.68 3.82 -18.92
N CYS A 233 -9.95 3.71 -19.32
CA CYS A 233 -11.11 3.39 -18.50
C CYS A 233 -11.05 1.91 -18.04
N ARG A 234 -10.14 1.58 -17.12
CA ARG A 234 -10.13 0.30 -16.41
C ARG A 234 -10.48 0.56 -14.95
N SER A 235 -11.69 0.17 -14.56
CA SER A 235 -12.09 0.13 -13.15
C SER A 235 -11.42 -1.07 -12.48
N ASP A 236 -10.58 -0.83 -11.47
CA ASP A 236 -10.04 -1.89 -10.62
C ASP A 236 -11.14 -2.29 -9.61
N GLN A 237 -11.34 -3.59 -9.38
CA GLN A 237 -12.22 -4.09 -8.31
C GLN A 237 -11.36 -4.58 -7.15
N LEU A 238 -11.64 -4.10 -5.94
CA LEU A 238 -11.01 -4.59 -4.72
C LEU A 238 -11.96 -5.55 -4.01
N LEU A 239 -11.46 -6.73 -3.65
CA LEU A 239 -12.16 -7.68 -2.79
C LEU A 239 -12.02 -7.22 -1.34
N MET A 240 -13.11 -6.77 -0.75
CA MET A 240 -13.20 -6.25 0.61
C MET A 240 -13.87 -7.27 1.54
N PRO A 241 -13.55 -7.23 2.84
CA PRO A 241 -14.29 -8.00 3.83
C PRO A 241 -15.78 -7.67 3.82
N LEU A 242 -16.63 -8.67 4.09
CA LEU A 242 -18.09 -8.51 4.08
C LEU A 242 -18.58 -7.37 4.99
N ILE A 243 -17.94 -7.21 6.15
CA ILE A 243 -18.24 -6.15 7.11
C ILE A 243 -18.15 -4.75 6.50
N PHE A 244 -17.25 -4.53 5.52
CA PHE A 244 -17.12 -3.24 4.85
C PHE A 244 -18.38 -2.91 4.04
N GLY A 245 -18.87 -3.83 3.21
CA GLY A 245 -20.08 -3.59 2.42
C GLY A 245 -21.35 -3.53 3.27
N THR A 246 -21.43 -4.30 4.36
CA THR A 246 -22.55 -4.21 5.31
C THR A 246 -22.59 -2.85 6.00
N LEU A 247 -21.45 -2.38 6.50
CA LEU A 247 -21.34 -1.07 7.17
C LEU A 247 -21.63 0.08 6.20
N VAL A 248 -21.09 0.01 4.99
CA VAL A 248 -21.34 1.01 3.94
C VAL A 248 -22.81 1.00 3.50
N GLY A 249 -23.41 -0.18 3.33
CA GLY A 249 -24.83 -0.31 2.97
C GLY A 249 -25.75 0.31 4.02
N GLU A 250 -25.45 0.05 5.29
CA GLU A 250 -26.20 0.64 6.41
C GLU A 250 -26.02 2.16 6.48
N TYR A 251 -24.80 2.65 6.28
CA TYR A 251 -24.52 4.07 6.20
C TYR A 251 -25.26 4.76 5.03
N VAL A 252 -25.22 4.19 3.83
CA VAL A 252 -25.91 4.72 2.63
C VAL A 252 -27.42 4.79 2.89
N ARG A 253 -27.98 3.77 3.55
CA ARG A 253 -29.40 3.72 3.94
C ARG A 253 -29.75 4.80 4.95
N GLN A 254 -28.94 4.98 6.00
CA GLN A 254 -29.20 5.98 7.05
C GLN A 254 -29.01 7.42 6.56
N ALA A 255 -27.98 7.67 5.75
CA ALA A 255 -27.67 8.99 5.21
C ALA A 255 -28.51 9.36 3.97
N GLY A 256 -29.34 8.44 3.46
CA GLY A 256 -30.19 8.67 2.29
C GLY A 256 -29.41 8.96 1.01
N ILE A 257 -28.23 8.34 0.86
CA ILE A 257 -27.33 8.64 -0.27
C ILE A 257 -27.88 7.97 -1.53
N PRO A 258 -28.10 8.73 -2.63
CA PRO A 258 -28.58 8.14 -3.87
C PRO A 258 -27.51 7.21 -4.47
N PRO A 259 -27.87 6.17 -5.25
CA PRO A 259 -26.91 5.22 -5.81
C PRO A 259 -25.78 5.89 -6.61
N ILE A 260 -26.09 6.96 -7.33
CA ILE A 260 -25.12 7.74 -8.14
C ILE A 260 -24.40 8.86 -7.35
N GLY A 261 -24.77 9.05 -6.08
CA GLY A 261 -24.19 10.04 -5.17
C GLY A 261 -22.83 9.61 -4.65
N TYR A 262 -22.06 10.59 -4.18
CA TYR A 262 -20.79 10.33 -3.51
C TYR A 262 -21.01 9.60 -2.20
N LEU A 263 -20.13 8.66 -1.90
CA LEU A 263 -20.16 7.91 -0.65
C LEU A 263 -19.91 8.85 0.53
N PHE A 264 -18.97 9.78 0.40
CA PHE A 264 -18.69 10.79 1.41
C PHE A 264 -18.96 12.18 0.81
N PRO A 265 -20.22 12.66 0.84
CA PRO A 265 -20.56 13.96 0.27
C PRO A 265 -20.00 15.13 1.11
N SER A 266 -19.80 16.27 0.47
CA SER A 266 -19.49 17.51 1.18
C SER A 266 -20.69 17.99 1.99
N SER A 267 -20.45 18.54 3.18
CA SER A 267 -21.50 19.10 4.04
C SER A 267 -22.22 20.30 3.40
N ASN A 268 -21.56 20.99 2.46
CA ASN A 268 -22.13 22.16 1.77
C ASN A 268 -22.79 21.80 0.44
N ASP A 269 -22.40 20.68 -0.18
CA ASP A 269 -22.85 20.28 -1.51
C ASP A 269 -22.81 18.75 -1.66
N ALA A 270 -23.98 18.13 -1.67
CA ALA A 270 -24.10 16.68 -1.82
C ALA A 270 -23.69 16.18 -3.22
N SER A 271 -23.58 17.08 -4.21
CA SER A 271 -23.11 16.76 -5.55
C SER A 271 -21.58 16.76 -5.69
N ALA A 272 -20.86 17.13 -4.62
CA ALA A 272 -19.41 17.12 -4.56
C ALA A 272 -18.91 16.19 -3.45
N PRO A 273 -17.72 15.58 -3.62
CA PRO A 273 -17.11 14.77 -2.56
C PRO A 273 -16.62 15.66 -1.41
N MET A 274 -16.55 15.08 -0.22
CA MET A 274 -15.89 15.68 0.94
C MET A 274 -14.43 16.04 0.59
N SER A 275 -13.98 17.19 1.09
CA SER A 275 -12.60 17.63 0.88
C SER A 275 -11.60 16.77 1.66
N LEU A 276 -10.38 16.62 1.11
CA LEU A 276 -9.29 15.92 1.79
C LEU A 276 -8.96 16.55 3.15
N GLN A 277 -9.09 17.87 3.28
CA GLN A 277 -8.86 18.57 4.54
C GLN A 277 -9.88 18.18 5.61
N GLN A 278 -11.16 18.07 5.23
CA GLN A 278 -12.22 17.62 6.14
C GLN A 278 -11.98 16.17 6.57
N MET A 279 -11.61 15.30 5.64
CA MET A 279 -11.23 13.92 5.92
C MET A 279 -10.09 13.84 6.95
N HIS A 280 -9.01 14.59 6.73
CA HIS A 280 -7.88 14.63 7.67
C HIS A 280 -8.28 15.15 9.05
N ARG A 281 -9.16 16.16 9.13
CA ARG A 281 -9.67 16.66 10.42
C ARG A 281 -10.41 15.57 11.19
N ILE A 282 -11.26 14.79 10.52
CA ILE A 282 -11.99 13.68 11.14
C ILE A 282 -11.01 12.64 11.69
N ILE A 283 -10.04 12.21 10.87
CA ILE A 283 -9.05 11.20 11.27
C ILE A 283 -8.17 11.70 12.41
N ASP A 284 -7.75 12.97 12.37
CA ASP A 284 -6.90 13.58 13.40
C ASP A 284 -7.58 13.59 14.78
N VAL A 285 -8.91 13.72 14.85
CA VAL A 285 -9.65 13.65 16.12
C VAL A 285 -9.41 12.29 16.80
N TYR A 286 -9.56 11.20 16.03
CA TYR A 286 -9.37 9.85 16.56
C TYR A 286 -7.89 9.51 16.78
N LEU A 287 -6.99 9.95 15.89
CA LEU A 287 -5.54 9.71 16.05
C LEU A 287 -4.96 10.42 17.27
N ARG A 288 -5.47 11.60 17.63
CA ARG A 288 -5.02 12.31 18.84
C ARG A 288 -5.39 11.56 20.12
N GLU A 289 -6.53 10.87 20.10
CA GLU A 289 -6.99 10.06 21.22
C GLU A 289 -6.26 8.70 21.27
N ALA A 290 -6.00 8.09 20.11
CA ALA A 290 -5.36 6.79 20.00
C ALA A 290 -3.85 6.83 20.28
N ILE A 291 -3.15 7.87 19.77
CA ILE A 291 -1.69 7.94 19.78
C ILE A 291 -1.25 9.13 20.64
N VAL A 292 -0.66 8.83 21.80
CA VAL A 292 -0.19 9.83 22.76
C VAL A 292 0.95 10.68 22.17
N ASN A 293 1.80 10.12 21.29
CA ASN A 293 2.97 10.81 20.74
C ASN A 293 2.68 11.56 19.41
N PRO A 294 2.81 12.90 19.35
CA PRO A 294 2.50 13.69 18.16
C PRO A 294 3.43 13.46 16.95
N SER A 295 4.65 12.93 17.13
CA SER A 295 5.57 12.68 16.01
C SER A 295 5.13 11.54 15.10
N GLN A 296 4.44 10.53 15.65
CA GLN A 296 3.94 9.36 14.91
C GLN A 296 2.66 9.66 14.11
N ARG A 297 1.89 10.67 14.53
CA ARG A 297 0.62 11.08 13.88
C ARG A 297 0.79 11.51 12.41
N ARG A 298 1.96 12.07 12.06
CA ARG A 298 2.24 12.59 10.69
C ARG A 298 2.88 11.55 9.75
N ALA A 299 3.48 10.49 10.28
CA ALA A 299 4.20 9.50 9.47
C ALA A 299 3.27 8.50 8.77
N GLY A 300 2.09 8.24 9.34
CA GLY A 300 1.09 7.35 8.74
C GLY A 300 0.34 7.95 7.55
N ILE A 301 0.13 9.28 7.55
CA ILE A 301 -0.69 9.96 6.51
C ILE A 301 0.09 10.09 5.18
N ASN A 302 1.41 10.23 5.24
CA ASN A 302 2.25 10.44 4.05
C ASN A 302 2.61 9.16 3.27
N ARG A 303 2.08 7.99 3.66
CA ARG A 303 2.20 6.74 2.90
C ARG A 303 0.86 6.37 2.25
N SER A 304 0.36 7.18 1.31
CA SER A 304 -0.71 6.76 0.38
C SER A 304 -0.54 7.33 -1.02
#